data_AF-A0A4R4UNX8-F1
#
_entry.id   AF-A0A4R4UNX8-F1
#
_cell.length_a   1.000
_cell.length_b   1.000
_cell.length_c   1.000
_cell.angle_alpha   90.00
_cell.angle_beta   90.00
_cell.angle_gamma   90.00
#
_symmetry.space_group_name_H-M   'P 1'
#
loop_
_entity.id
_entity.type
_entity.pdbx_description
1 polymer ?
#
loop_
_entity_poly.entity_id
_entity_poly.type
_entity_poly.pdbx_seq_one_letter_code
_entity_poly.pdbx_strand_id
1 'polypeptide(L)'
;HGPTVLPVNYKLHNGDIVFRTAAGGAMDDDLRSGVKGVDIMIAFEIDRIDEVNREGWSVLVQGPAHHVPAEEVADAAGSGVTPWAGGERLLYVRIALQQVTGRRIHGV
;
A
#
# COMPACT_ATOMS: atom_id res chain seq x y z
N HIS A 1 6.99 -14.69 -13.44
CA HIS A 1 7.82 -14.02 -12.41
C HIS A 1 7.28 -14.35 -11.02
N GLY A 2 8.10 -14.25 -9.97
CA GLY A 2 7.66 -14.40 -8.58
C GLY A 2 6.97 -13.13 -8.05
N PRO A 3 6.65 -13.04 -6.75
CA PRO A 3 6.04 -11.85 -6.18
C PRO A 3 6.97 -10.63 -6.26
N THR A 4 6.38 -9.46 -6.52
CA THR A 4 7.07 -8.16 -6.53
C THR A 4 6.77 -7.43 -5.22
N VAL A 5 7.80 -6.83 -4.60
CA VAL A 5 7.66 -5.99 -3.40
C VAL A 5 8.23 -4.61 -3.71
N LEU A 6 7.45 -3.57 -3.42
CA LEU A 6 7.82 -2.18 -3.69
C LEU A 6 7.76 -1.37 -2.38
N PRO A 7 8.81 -0.61 -2.03
CA PRO A 7 8.74 0.32 -0.91
C PRO A 7 7.83 1.49 -1.26
N VAL A 8 6.90 1.82 -0.36
CA VAL A 8 5.96 2.93 -0.54
C VAL A 8 5.82 3.75 0.73
N ASN A 9 5.57 5.05 0.56
CA ASN A 9 5.03 5.87 1.64
C ASN A 9 3.53 5.87 1.55
N TYR A 10 2.89 5.72 2.70
CA TYR A 10 1.46 5.51 2.78
C TYR A 10 0.82 6.40 3.86
N LYS A 11 -0.49 6.53 3.78
CA LYS A 11 -1.36 7.08 4.81
C LYS A 11 -2.61 6.23 4.92
N LEU A 12 -3.21 6.19 6.11
CA LEU A 12 -4.58 5.73 6.26
C LEU A 12 -5.49 6.93 5.98
N HIS A 13 -6.40 6.81 5.03
CA HIS A 13 -7.32 7.88 4.63
C HIS A 13 -8.68 7.28 4.30
N ASN A 14 -9.73 7.79 4.92
CA ASN A 14 -11.11 7.29 4.77
C ASN A 14 -11.28 5.76 4.97
N GLY A 15 -10.47 5.17 5.85
CA GLY A 15 -10.51 3.74 6.15
C GLY A 15 -9.67 2.85 5.24
N ASP A 16 -9.04 3.42 4.22
CA ASP A 16 -8.19 2.70 3.26
C ASP A 16 -6.72 3.11 3.38
N ILE A 17 -5.82 2.25 2.93
CA ILE A 17 -4.41 2.60 2.78
C ILE A 17 -4.24 3.29 1.44
N VAL A 18 -3.70 4.51 1.45
CA VAL A 18 -3.46 5.32 0.27
C VAL A 18 -1.96 5.57 0.12
N PHE A 19 -1.43 5.34 -1.08
CA PHE A 19 -0.06 5.66 -1.45
C PHE A 19 0.02 6.12 -2.90
N ARG A 20 1.22 6.51 -3.35
CA ARG A 20 1.46 7.03 -4.70
C ARG A 20 2.43 6.16 -5.48
N THR A 21 2.14 5.95 -6.76
CA THR A 21 2.98 5.22 -7.72
C THR A 21 3.27 6.04 -8.98
N ALA A 22 4.28 5.61 -9.75
CA ALA A 22 4.63 6.19 -11.04
C ALA A 22 3.75 5.60 -12.15
N ALA A 23 3.38 6.42 -13.13
CA ALA A 23 2.77 5.93 -14.36
C ALA A 23 3.76 5.06 -15.15
N GLY A 24 3.29 3.93 -15.69
CA GLY A 24 4.12 2.93 -16.37
C GLY A 24 5.13 2.21 -15.45
N GLY A 25 4.98 2.34 -14.13
CA GLY A 25 5.72 1.54 -13.17
C GLY A 25 5.02 0.21 -12.89
N ALA A 26 5.73 -0.74 -12.28
CA ALA A 26 5.21 -2.10 -12.05
C ALA A 26 3.80 -2.14 -11.43
N MET A 27 3.52 -1.32 -10.41
CA MET A 27 2.18 -1.25 -9.81
C MET A 27 1.11 -0.68 -10.76
N ASP A 28 1.44 0.32 -11.58
CA ASP A 28 0.49 0.87 -12.57
C ASP A 28 0.19 -0.18 -13.65
N ASP A 29 1.23 -0.85 -14.15
CA ASP A 29 1.11 -1.91 -15.15
C ASP A 29 0.25 -3.07 -14.64
N ASP A 30 0.54 -3.57 -13.42
CA ASP A 30 -0.23 -4.65 -12.79
C ASP A 30 -1.70 -4.25 -12.65
N LEU A 31 -1.98 -3.06 -12.09
CA LEU A 31 -3.34 -2.56 -11.87
C LEU A 31 -4.12 -2.31 -13.17
N ARG A 32 -3.44 -1.95 -14.27
CA ARG A 32 -4.07 -1.79 -15.60
C ARG A 32 -4.28 -3.11 -16.32
N SER A 33 -3.45 -4.11 -16.06
CA SER A 33 -3.55 -5.44 -16.68
C SER A 33 -4.70 -6.30 -16.12
N GLY A 34 -5.33 -5.85 -15.02
CA GLY A 34 -6.46 -6.51 -14.38
C GLY A 34 -7.64 -6.74 -15.32
N VAL A 35 -8.35 -7.85 -15.10
CA VAL A 35 -9.61 -8.13 -15.80
C VAL A 35 -10.71 -7.27 -15.19
N LYS A 36 -11.49 -6.60 -16.03
CA LYS A 36 -12.61 -5.76 -15.56
C LYS A 36 -13.56 -6.57 -14.67
N GLY A 37 -13.83 -6.07 -13.47
CA GLY A 37 -14.70 -6.72 -12.49
C GLY A 37 -14.00 -7.80 -11.65
N VAL A 38 -12.68 -7.95 -11.78
CA VAL A 38 -11.86 -8.80 -10.90
C VAL A 38 -10.90 -7.92 -10.13
N ASP A 39 -10.95 -8.01 -8.81
CA ASP A 39 -10.07 -7.24 -7.94
C ASP A 39 -8.65 -7.81 -7.94
N ILE A 40 -7.66 -6.92 -8.02
CA ILE A 40 -6.26 -7.29 -7.83
C ILE A 40 -5.97 -7.26 -6.33
N MET A 41 -5.77 -8.44 -5.76
CA MET A 41 -5.44 -8.62 -4.35
C MET A 41 -3.95 -8.39 -4.13
N ILE A 42 -3.61 -7.45 -3.23
CA ILE A 42 -2.23 -7.23 -2.82
C ILE A 42 -2.06 -7.34 -1.31
N ALA A 43 -0.82 -7.57 -0.90
CA ALA A 43 -0.41 -7.46 0.49
C ALA A 43 0.26 -6.10 0.73
N PHE A 44 -0.08 -5.47 1.84
CA PHE A 44 0.63 -4.33 2.40
C PHE A 44 1.14 -4.71 3.77
N GLU A 45 2.41 -4.42 4.03
CA GLU A 45 3.08 -4.84 5.26
C GLU A 45 3.84 -3.66 5.84
N ILE A 46 3.78 -3.57 7.18
CA ILE A 46 4.63 -2.69 7.97
C ILE A 46 5.07 -3.41 9.23
N ASP A 47 6.30 -3.14 9.65
CA ASP A 47 6.84 -3.64 10.90
C ASP A 47 7.61 -2.59 11.67
N ARG A 48 7.90 -2.93 12.93
CA ARG A 48 8.93 -2.29 13.72
C ARG A 48 9.58 -3.33 14.60
N ILE A 49 10.90 -3.44 14.48
CA ILE A 49 11.73 -4.36 15.26
C ILE A 49 12.69 -3.57 16.16
N ASP A 50 12.71 -3.92 17.45
CA ASP A 50 13.74 -3.54 18.41
C ASP A 50 14.69 -4.73 18.59
N GLU A 51 15.83 -4.67 17.92
CA GLU A 51 16.83 -5.73 17.94
C GLU A 51 17.50 -5.91 19.31
N VAL A 52 17.57 -4.84 20.12
CA VAL A 52 18.24 -4.88 21.45
C VAL A 52 17.40 -5.68 22.43
N ASN A 53 16.10 -5.36 22.50
CA ASN A 53 15.18 -6.05 23.39
C ASN A 53 14.63 -7.35 22.78
N ARG A 54 14.91 -7.61 21.49
CA ARG A 54 14.34 -8.72 20.71
C ARG A 54 12.81 -8.69 20.71
N GLU A 55 12.26 -7.48 20.62
CA GLU A 55 10.83 -7.20 20.61
C GLU A 55 10.43 -6.58 19.28
N GLY A 56 9.14 -6.61 18.98
CA GLY A 56 8.64 -5.92 17.81
C GLY A 56 7.21 -6.26 17.49
N TRP A 57 6.76 -5.74 16.36
CA TRP A 57 5.47 -6.07 15.80
C TRP A 57 5.50 -5.98 14.29
N SER A 58 4.58 -6.70 13.65
CA SER A 58 4.23 -6.51 12.24
C SER A 58 2.73 -6.43 12.07
N VAL A 59 2.31 -5.73 11.02
CA VAL A 59 0.93 -5.68 10.55
C VAL A 59 0.94 -6.06 9.08
N LEU A 60 0.12 -7.04 8.74
CA LEU A 60 -0.13 -7.45 7.36
C LEU A 60 -1.57 -7.15 7.01
N VAL A 61 -1.76 -6.38 5.95
CA VAL A 61 -3.04 -6.12 5.31
C VAL A 61 -3.08 -6.87 4.00
N GLN A 62 -4.19 -7.54 3.72
CA GLN A 62 -4.49 -8.12 2.42
C GLN A 62 -5.82 -7.56 1.94
N GLY A 63 -5.85 -7.06 0.71
CA GLY A 63 -7.01 -6.35 0.22
C GLY A 63 -6.95 -6.03 -1.27
N PRO A 64 -8.09 -5.67 -1.86
CA PRO A 64 -8.14 -5.25 -3.25
C PRO A 64 -7.48 -3.88 -3.39
N ALA A 65 -6.65 -3.72 -4.42
CA ALA A 65 -5.99 -2.48 -4.76
C ALA A 65 -6.54 -1.88 -6.06
N HIS A 66 -6.73 -0.58 -6.06
CA HIS A 66 -7.24 0.16 -7.20
C HIS A 66 -6.54 1.50 -7.35
N HIS A 67 -6.39 1.94 -8.60
CA HIS A 67 -6.18 3.35 -8.86
C HIS A 67 -7.35 4.17 -8.30
N VAL A 68 -7.04 5.26 -7.63
CA VAL A 68 -8.06 6.22 -7.23
C VAL A 68 -8.66 6.85 -8.50
N PRO A 69 -9.99 6.83 -8.67
CA PRO A 69 -10.66 7.47 -9.80
C PRO A 69 -10.37 8.97 -9.87
N ALA A 70 -10.38 9.55 -11.07
CA ALA A 70 -9.99 10.96 -11.29
C ALA A 70 -10.82 11.94 -10.45
N GLU A 71 -12.12 11.66 -10.29
CA GLU A 71 -13.07 12.41 -9.48
C GLU A 71 -12.78 12.37 -7.97
N GLU A 72 -12.02 11.36 -7.49
CA GLU A 72 -11.66 11.16 -6.09
C GLU A 72 -10.21 11.56 -5.77
N VAL A 73 -9.41 11.95 -6.79
CA VAL A 73 -8.00 12.33 -6.59
C VAL A 73 -7.84 13.51 -5.64
N ALA A 74 -8.75 14.49 -5.69
CA ALA A 74 -8.70 15.65 -4.79
C ALA A 74 -8.89 15.25 -3.32
N ASP A 75 -9.77 14.29 -3.03
CA ASP A 75 -9.96 13.75 -1.68
C ASP A 75 -8.72 12.94 -1.25
N ALA A 76 -8.22 12.05 -2.12
CA ALA A 76 -7.01 11.27 -1.82
C ALA A 76 -5.78 12.15 -1.59
N ALA A 77 -5.67 13.29 -2.28
CA ALA A 77 -4.63 14.27 -2.03
C ALA A 77 -4.72 14.90 -0.62
N GLY A 78 -5.92 14.96 -0.04
CA GLY A 78 -6.17 15.35 1.35
C GLY A 78 -5.48 14.47 2.38
N SER A 79 -5.10 13.23 2.03
CA SER A 79 -4.30 12.36 2.90
C SER A 79 -2.91 12.92 3.23
N GLY A 80 -2.39 13.82 2.38
CA GLY A 80 -1.06 14.39 2.51
C GLY A 80 0.08 13.37 2.32
N VAL A 81 -0.17 12.24 1.66
CA VAL A 81 0.87 11.24 1.39
C VAL A 81 1.91 11.78 0.39
N THR A 82 3.17 11.72 0.79
CA THR A 82 4.31 12.14 -0.04
C THR A 82 5.28 10.97 -0.24
N PRO A 83 5.60 10.61 -1.49
CA PRO A 83 6.56 9.54 -1.77
C PRO A 83 7.98 10.02 -1.47
N TRP A 84 8.78 9.18 -0.83
CA TRP A 84 10.22 9.36 -0.67
C TRP A 84 10.99 8.89 -1.90
N ALA A 85 10.47 7.86 -2.58
CA ALA A 85 11.01 7.42 -3.85
C ALA A 85 10.89 8.57 -4.85
N GLY A 86 12.02 9.00 -5.43
CA GLY A 86 12.05 10.10 -6.40
C GLY A 86 11.26 9.82 -7.68
N GLY A 87 11.21 10.84 -8.54
CA GLY A 87 10.46 10.83 -9.81
C GLY A 87 9.01 11.25 -9.67
N GLU A 88 8.33 11.42 -10.81
CA GLU A 88 6.92 11.77 -10.84
C GLU A 88 6.05 10.57 -10.49
N ARG A 89 5.42 10.63 -9.31
CA ARG A 89 4.53 9.59 -8.79
C ARG A 89 3.15 10.17 -8.58
N LEU A 90 2.46 10.49 -9.66
CA LEU A 90 1.20 11.25 -9.61
C LEU A 90 -0.04 10.37 -9.38
N LEU A 91 0.07 9.05 -9.60
CA LEU A 91 -1.05 8.14 -9.49
C LEU A 91 -1.27 7.74 -8.03
N TYR A 92 -2.48 7.95 -7.53
CA TYR A 92 -2.90 7.45 -6.22
C TYR A 92 -3.43 6.03 -6.36
N VAL A 93 -3.03 5.18 -5.42
CA VAL A 93 -3.55 3.82 -5.27
C VAL A 93 -4.16 3.71 -3.88
N ARG A 94 -5.33 3.08 -3.78
CA ARG A 94 -5.94 2.69 -2.51
C ARG A 94 -5.92 1.18 -2.36
N ILE A 95 -5.81 0.72 -1.12
CA ILE A 95 -5.99 -0.68 -0.73
C ILE A 95 -7.10 -0.73 0.33
N ALA A 96 -8.18 -1.44 0.03
CA ALA A 96 -9.24 -1.64 1.00
C ALA A 96 -8.82 -2.64 2.07
N LEU A 97 -9.13 -2.36 3.33
CA LEU A 97 -8.74 -3.20 4.46
C LEU A 97 -9.63 -4.44 4.60
N GLN A 98 -9.42 -5.46 3.75
CA GLN A 98 -10.25 -6.68 3.79
C GLN A 98 -9.82 -7.66 4.89
N GLN A 99 -8.53 -7.95 5.00
CA GLN A 99 -7.97 -8.70 6.12
C GLN A 99 -6.81 -7.94 6.73
N VAL A 100 -6.85 -7.78 8.05
CA VAL A 100 -5.79 -7.14 8.81
C VAL A 100 -5.37 -8.10 9.91
N THR A 101 -4.09 -8.47 9.91
CA THR A 101 -3.50 -9.28 10.95
C THR A 101 -2.34 -8.53 11.58
N GLY A 102 -2.15 -8.76 12.88
CA GLY A 102 -1.03 -8.19 13.63
C GLY A 102 -0.34 -9.28 14.41
N ARG A 103 0.99 -9.24 14.45
CA ARG A 103 1.79 -10.11 15.31
C ARG A 103 2.66 -9.25 16.20
N ARG A 104 2.66 -9.58 17.49
CA ARG A 104 3.59 -9.01 18.46
C ARG A 104 4.63 -10.05 18.86
N ILE A 105 5.88 -9.64 18.90
CA ILE A 105 7.03 -10.43 19.32
C ILE A 105 7.51 -9.83 20.65
N HIS A 106 7.67 -10.67 21.65
CA HIS A 106 8.24 -10.30 22.94
C HIS A 106 9.58 -11.00 23.09
N GLY A 107 10.55 -10.34 23.70
CA GLY A 107 11.82 -10.96 24.07
C GLY A 107 11.57 -12.11 25.04
N VAL A 108 12.37 -13.17 24.91
CA VAL A 108 12.46 -14.22 25.94
C VAL A 108 13.26 -13.71 27.12
#